data_AF-A0A945HCY4-F1
#
_entry.id   AF-A0A945HCY4-F1
#
_cell.length_a   1.000
_cell.length_b   1.000
_cell.length_c   1.000
_cell.angle_alpha   90.00
_cell.angle_beta   90.00
_cell.angle_gamma   90.00
#
_symmetry.space_group_name_H-M   'P 1'
#
loop_
_entity.id
_entity.type
_entity.pdbx_description
1 polymer ?
#
loop_
_entity_poly.entity_id
_entity_poly.type
_entity_poly.pdbx_seq_one_letter_code
_entity_poly.pdbx_strand_id
1 'polypeptide(L)'
;MSEPDDTLAPAPALVDFGLGPYVHGVASRRFPVYTRGNAGEVYPQPVFPLSAGLATSFGGDPARDLLSATGMLTAAECGEAGDVFMGVFGGYMYLNLSVPRVLAIRTPGTTPLEADATFLGSESLAPPHVASRGDSNLLATVRGLRYGWRVLTATDLPDLDAGIREVDRWRATLPDVATATDEELAEAAVEALPMLSRLFTVHLAITGGSGIGLDVLRQLCRRRLGDPSRALALLGGLGGVDSADPSFALWDLSRIVRSDPRLGVLFDGGVHGLVDRLTIASSAEAFLSAFDGFLATHGARGPNEWEMACEGWGTDPSLPLAIIDRMRHAGEDHDPGVRSAARAAEREAATADVRHRIRPGERWLFDRALRCAVLNTRGRERCKTLLVGAIHDGRLRMRELGLRLAARTDEGRPDDLWYVTLEEFADYRRDPGAFTKVVAQRRAVRDRLLELEPPFIFDGALPPVGTWRRRDAPGGPPAAVGSVLTGLAGCPGV
;
A
#
# COMPACT_ATOMS: atom_id res chain seq x y z
N MET A 1 -2.91 27.69 20.29
CA MET A 1 -3.58 26.50 20.84
C MET A 1 -5.05 26.61 20.48
N SER A 2 -5.41 26.05 19.33
CA SER A 2 -6.81 25.89 18.93
C SER A 2 -7.38 24.71 19.72
N GLU A 3 -8.64 24.79 20.15
CA GLU A 3 -9.34 23.66 20.79
C GLU A 3 -9.26 22.39 19.91
N PRO A 4 -9.14 21.19 20.50
CA PRO A 4 -9.18 19.95 19.73
C PRO A 4 -10.56 19.79 19.11
N ASP A 5 -10.60 19.63 17.78
CA ASP A 5 -11.81 19.35 17.02
C ASP A 5 -12.33 17.96 17.41
N ASP A 6 -13.56 17.90 17.93
CA ASP A 6 -14.24 16.70 18.45
C ASP A 6 -14.64 15.70 17.33
N THR A 7 -14.03 15.84 16.14
CA THR A 7 -14.30 15.06 14.93
C THR A 7 -13.21 14.06 14.57
N LEU A 8 -12.14 13.96 15.35
CA LEU A 8 -11.09 12.95 15.16
C LEU A 8 -11.68 11.55 15.40
N ALA A 9 -11.40 10.62 14.47
CA ALA A 9 -11.69 9.21 14.70
C ALA A 9 -10.96 8.77 15.99
N PRO A 10 -11.59 7.96 16.86
CA PRO A 10 -10.95 7.53 18.09
C PRO A 10 -9.65 6.78 17.75
N ALA A 11 -8.54 7.19 18.39
CA ALA A 11 -7.28 6.47 18.26
C ALA A 11 -7.48 4.99 18.62
N PRO A 12 -6.80 4.05 17.93
CA PRO A 12 -7.00 2.64 18.17
C PRO A 12 -6.55 2.32 19.58
N ALA A 13 -7.43 1.68 20.34
CA ALA A 13 -7.18 1.34 21.73
C ALA A 13 -6.25 0.12 21.81
N LEU A 14 -5.53 -0.01 22.93
CA LEU A 14 -4.86 -1.25 23.25
C LEU A 14 -5.86 -2.20 23.95
N VAL A 15 -6.18 -3.32 23.30
CA VAL A 15 -7.11 -4.33 23.81
C VAL A 15 -6.35 -5.63 24.06
N ASP A 16 -6.59 -6.26 25.21
CA ASP A 16 -5.99 -7.56 25.52
C ASP A 16 -6.75 -8.68 24.80
N PHE A 17 -6.04 -9.39 23.92
CA PHE A 17 -6.57 -10.50 23.14
C PHE A 17 -6.35 -11.88 23.80
N GLY A 18 -5.93 -11.91 25.08
CA GLY A 18 -5.44 -13.11 25.75
C GLY A 18 -3.95 -13.40 25.49
N LEU A 19 -3.27 -12.47 24.81
CA LEU A 19 -1.81 -12.46 24.60
C LEU A 19 -1.13 -11.29 25.33
N GLY A 20 -1.92 -10.31 25.79
CA GLY A 20 -1.48 -8.97 26.20
C GLY A 20 -2.15 -7.87 25.35
N PRO A 21 -2.14 -6.62 25.84
CA PRO A 21 -2.79 -5.49 25.18
C PRO A 21 -2.08 -5.09 23.88
N TYR A 22 -2.85 -4.95 22.79
CA TYR A 22 -2.33 -4.53 21.49
C TYR A 22 -3.37 -3.78 20.65
N VAL A 23 -2.93 -3.17 19.54
CA VAL A 23 -3.72 -2.24 18.72
C VAL A 23 -5.03 -2.87 18.21
N HIS A 24 -6.16 -2.23 18.52
CA HIS A 24 -7.50 -2.63 18.10
C HIS A 24 -8.40 -1.40 17.84
N GLY A 25 -9.07 -1.41 16.70
CA GLY A 25 -10.09 -0.46 16.31
C GLY A 25 -11.50 -0.93 16.65
N VAL A 26 -12.51 -0.18 16.22
CA VAL A 26 -13.92 -0.48 16.47
C VAL A 26 -14.60 -0.74 15.14
N ALA A 27 -15.20 -1.92 14.96
CA ALA A 27 -15.89 -2.23 13.71
C ALA A 27 -17.15 -1.37 13.56
N SER A 28 -17.38 -0.89 12.34
CA SER A 28 -18.59 -0.17 11.96
C SER A 28 -19.82 -1.07 12.09
N ARG A 29 -20.88 -0.53 12.70
CA ARG A 29 -22.18 -1.22 12.80
C ARG A 29 -22.92 -1.21 11.47
N ARG A 30 -22.71 -0.17 10.66
CA ARG A 30 -23.39 0.01 9.37
C ARG A 30 -22.69 -0.74 8.23
N PHE A 31 -21.37 -0.86 8.34
CA PHE A 31 -20.47 -1.40 7.33
C PHE A 31 -19.61 -2.50 7.98
N PRO A 32 -20.18 -3.68 8.31
CA PRO A 32 -19.55 -4.60 9.25
C PRO A 32 -18.50 -5.54 8.63
N VAL A 33 -18.44 -5.66 7.30
CA VAL A 33 -17.52 -6.58 6.61
C VAL A 33 -16.17 -5.93 6.33
N TYR A 34 -15.10 -6.55 6.80
CA TYR A 34 -13.70 -6.12 6.65
C TYR A 34 -12.85 -7.21 6.01
N THR A 35 -11.83 -6.82 5.25
CA THR A 35 -10.94 -7.74 4.52
C THR A 35 -9.45 -7.35 4.59
N ARG A 36 -8.59 -8.37 4.62
CA ARG A 36 -7.14 -8.29 4.41
C ARG A 36 -6.73 -8.44 2.95
N GLY A 37 -7.62 -8.47 1.96
CA GLY A 37 -7.28 -8.64 0.53
C GLY A 37 -6.12 -7.74 0.07
N ASN A 38 -6.43 -6.49 -0.29
CA ASN A 38 -5.36 -5.53 -0.65
C ASN A 38 -4.55 -5.08 0.58
N ALA A 39 -5.18 -4.93 1.76
CA ALA A 39 -4.49 -4.46 2.97
C ALA A 39 -3.38 -5.40 3.44
N GLY A 40 -3.56 -6.72 3.29
CA GLY A 40 -2.59 -7.72 3.69
C GLY A 40 -1.37 -7.79 2.78
N GLU A 41 -1.46 -7.28 1.55
CA GLU A 41 -0.31 -7.12 0.65
C GLU A 41 0.55 -5.91 1.04
N VAL A 42 -0.10 -4.79 1.40
CA VAL A 42 0.60 -3.53 1.73
C VAL A 42 1.02 -3.42 3.19
N TYR A 43 0.24 -4.01 4.11
CA TYR A 43 0.47 -4.12 5.56
C TYR A 43 0.38 -5.60 6.00
N PRO A 44 1.37 -6.43 5.60
CA PRO A 44 1.35 -7.88 5.87
C PRO A 44 1.53 -8.24 7.35
N GLN A 45 2.14 -7.35 8.13
CA GLN A 45 2.51 -7.59 9.52
C GLN A 45 1.58 -6.85 10.50
N PRO A 46 1.58 -7.22 11.80
CA PRO A 46 0.96 -6.39 12.81
C PRO A 46 1.61 -5.00 12.82
N VAL A 47 0.77 -3.96 12.81
CA VAL A 47 1.20 -2.56 12.85
C VAL A 47 1.78 -2.22 14.21
N PHE A 48 2.72 -1.29 14.23
CA PHE A 48 3.32 -0.83 15.47
C PHE A 48 2.38 0.15 16.21
N PRO A 49 2.31 0.13 17.56
CA PRO A 49 1.50 1.07 18.33
C PRO A 49 1.73 2.53 17.98
N LEU A 50 3.00 2.98 17.87
CA LEU A 50 3.29 4.37 17.54
C LEU A 50 2.83 4.70 16.12
N SER A 51 3.14 3.84 15.15
CA SER A 51 2.74 4.02 13.76
C SER A 51 1.22 4.06 13.59
N ALA A 52 0.50 3.20 14.30
CA ALA A 52 -0.96 3.19 14.32
C ALA A 52 -1.51 4.50 14.88
N GLY A 53 -0.94 4.98 16.00
CA GLY A 53 -1.29 6.28 16.57
C GLY A 53 -1.03 7.44 15.62
N LEU A 54 0.17 7.51 15.04
CA LEU A 54 0.55 8.53 14.04
C LEU A 54 -0.38 8.52 12.82
N ALA A 55 -0.76 7.34 12.35
CA ALA A 55 -1.72 7.20 11.25
C ALA A 55 -3.14 7.64 11.69
N THR A 56 -3.64 7.24 12.85
CA THR A 56 -4.99 7.68 13.27
C THR A 56 -5.07 9.14 13.69
N SER A 57 -3.94 9.72 14.10
CA SER A 57 -3.77 11.15 14.34
C SER A 57 -3.38 11.92 13.08
N PHE A 58 -3.54 11.33 11.89
CA PHE A 58 -3.67 12.11 10.66
C PHE A 58 -4.60 13.30 10.96
N GLY A 59 -4.26 14.50 10.48
CA GLY A 59 -5.10 15.69 10.66
C GLY A 59 -6.45 15.64 9.90
N GLY A 60 -7.08 14.47 9.82
CA GLY A 60 -8.32 14.13 9.11
C GLY A 60 -8.45 12.62 8.85
N ASP A 61 -9.60 12.20 8.32
CA ASP A 61 -9.85 10.85 7.76
C ASP A 61 -9.87 10.96 6.22
N PRO A 62 -8.76 10.62 5.53
CA PRO A 62 -8.65 10.78 4.08
C PRO A 62 -9.74 10.06 3.28
N ALA A 63 -10.18 8.90 3.76
CA ALA A 63 -11.21 8.13 3.09
C ALA A 63 -12.58 8.78 3.26
N ARG A 64 -12.87 9.32 4.45
CA ARG A 64 -14.06 10.15 4.69
C ARG A 64 -14.08 11.38 3.80
N ASP A 65 -12.95 12.08 3.68
CA ASP A 65 -12.83 13.29 2.86
C ASP A 65 -13.12 12.99 1.39
N LEU A 66 -12.50 11.94 0.85
CA LEU A 66 -12.77 11.50 -0.52
C LEU A 66 -14.24 11.13 -0.71
N LEU A 67 -14.78 10.28 0.16
CA LEU A 67 -16.13 9.75 -0.03
C LEU A 67 -17.19 10.82 0.13
N SER A 68 -16.95 11.80 1.00
CA SER A 68 -17.75 13.03 1.08
C SER A 68 -17.67 13.83 -0.23
N ALA A 69 -16.48 13.95 -0.84
CA ALA A 69 -16.30 14.64 -2.12
C ALA A 69 -16.98 13.92 -3.30
N THR A 70 -17.10 12.59 -3.27
CA THR A 70 -17.91 11.84 -4.26
C THR A 70 -19.41 12.12 -4.13
N GLY A 71 -19.87 12.46 -2.91
CA GLY A 71 -21.27 12.58 -2.56
C GLY A 71 -22.04 11.25 -2.57
N MET A 72 -21.34 10.12 -2.70
CA MET A 72 -21.93 8.78 -2.72
C MET A 72 -22.16 8.20 -1.34
N LEU A 73 -21.58 8.78 -0.29
CA LEU A 73 -21.92 8.52 1.13
C LEU A 73 -22.18 9.87 1.81
N THR A 74 -23.10 9.88 2.76
CA THR A 74 -23.41 11.07 3.56
C THR A 74 -22.66 11.06 4.89
N ALA A 75 -22.36 12.24 5.44
CA ALA A 75 -21.73 12.35 6.76
C ALA A 75 -22.52 11.62 7.86
N ALA A 76 -23.85 11.60 7.76
CA ALA A 76 -24.71 10.87 8.69
C ALA A 76 -24.56 9.34 8.59
N GLU A 77 -24.30 8.80 7.40
CA GLU A 77 -24.06 7.36 7.20
C GLU A 77 -22.70 6.93 7.76
N CYS A 78 -21.72 7.83 7.75
CA CYS A 78 -20.38 7.59 8.28
C CYS A 78 -20.21 8.10 9.72
N GLY A 79 -21.26 8.68 10.32
CA GLY A 79 -21.25 9.35 11.62
C GLY A 79 -21.37 8.37 12.77
N GLU A 80 -20.37 7.50 12.93
CA GLU A 80 -20.28 6.54 14.02
C GLU A 80 -18.87 6.50 14.62
N ALA A 81 -18.72 5.86 15.79
CA ALA A 81 -17.43 5.67 16.44
C ALA A 81 -16.57 4.58 15.78
N GLY A 82 -17.16 3.76 14.91
CA GLY A 82 -16.45 2.67 14.23
C GLY A 82 -15.62 3.15 13.04
N ASP A 83 -14.58 2.38 12.72
CA ASP A 83 -13.66 2.57 11.61
C ASP A 83 -14.36 2.28 10.26
N VAL A 84 -15.00 3.30 9.68
CA VAL A 84 -15.90 3.11 8.52
C VAL A 84 -15.17 2.63 7.27
N PHE A 85 -13.95 3.10 7.00
CA PHE A 85 -13.29 2.85 5.71
C PHE A 85 -12.17 1.82 5.79
N MET A 86 -11.41 1.89 6.87
CA MET A 86 -10.24 1.06 7.09
C MET A 86 -9.88 1.15 8.57
N GLY A 87 -9.35 0.07 9.14
CA GLY A 87 -9.07 0.00 10.58
C GLY A 87 -8.08 -1.11 10.92
N VAL A 88 -7.57 -1.08 12.15
CA VAL A 88 -6.64 -2.07 12.66
C VAL A 88 -7.37 -3.02 13.60
N PHE A 89 -7.47 -4.30 13.25
CA PHE A 89 -8.18 -5.29 14.05
C PHE A 89 -7.23 -6.42 14.44
N GLY A 90 -7.05 -6.62 15.74
CA GLY A 90 -6.14 -7.65 16.26
C GLY A 90 -4.68 -7.40 15.87
N GLY A 91 -4.26 -6.13 15.85
CA GLY A 91 -2.94 -5.70 15.39
C GLY A 91 -2.78 -5.58 13.88
N TYR A 92 -3.75 -6.02 13.07
CA TYR A 92 -3.62 -6.11 11.62
C TYR A 92 -4.48 -5.09 10.89
N MET A 93 -3.97 -4.52 9.80
CA MET A 93 -4.73 -3.60 8.94
C MET A 93 -5.80 -4.32 8.11
N TYR A 94 -7.01 -3.73 8.02
CA TYR A 94 -8.12 -4.20 7.18
C TYR A 94 -8.77 -3.03 6.41
N LEU A 95 -9.26 -3.32 5.20
CA LEU A 95 -10.16 -2.43 4.47
C LEU A 95 -11.60 -2.81 4.74
N ASN A 96 -12.50 -1.82 4.80
CA ASN A 96 -13.93 -2.07 4.88
C ASN A 96 -14.47 -2.46 3.50
N LEU A 97 -14.98 -3.68 3.37
CA LEU A 97 -15.55 -4.20 2.13
C LEU A 97 -17.03 -3.79 1.96
N SER A 98 -17.73 -3.47 3.03
CA SER A 98 -19.14 -3.07 2.96
C SER A 98 -19.33 -1.71 2.26
N VAL A 99 -18.37 -0.79 2.44
CA VAL A 99 -18.38 0.51 1.78
C VAL A 99 -18.39 0.38 0.25
N PRO A 100 -17.40 -0.28 -0.41
CA PRO A 100 -17.41 -0.42 -1.86
C PRO A 100 -18.64 -1.19 -2.40
N ARG A 101 -19.21 -2.12 -1.62
CA ARG A 101 -20.49 -2.78 -1.97
C ARG A 101 -21.65 -1.79 -2.06
N VAL A 102 -21.77 -0.87 -1.11
CA VAL A 102 -22.80 0.19 -1.14
C VAL A 102 -22.55 1.16 -2.30
N LEU A 103 -21.30 1.51 -2.58
CA LEU A 103 -20.97 2.32 -3.76
C LEU A 103 -21.37 1.63 -5.07
N ALA A 104 -21.16 0.32 -5.16
CA ALA A 104 -21.58 -0.49 -6.31
C ALA A 104 -23.11 -0.51 -6.48
N ILE A 105 -23.88 -0.67 -5.40
CA ILE A 105 -25.36 -0.58 -5.43
C ILE A 105 -25.83 0.78 -5.95
N ARG A 106 -25.09 1.85 -5.62
CA ARG A 106 -25.36 3.23 -6.07
C ARG A 106 -24.80 3.54 -7.47
N THR A 107 -24.17 2.57 -8.13
CA THR A 107 -23.57 2.72 -9.46
C THR A 107 -24.31 1.86 -10.48
N PRO A 108 -25.06 2.48 -11.42
CA PRO A 108 -25.81 1.72 -12.40
C PRO A 108 -24.93 0.79 -13.24
N GLY A 109 -25.30 -0.49 -13.30
CA GLY A 109 -24.60 -1.50 -14.09
C GLY A 109 -23.43 -2.19 -13.38
N THR A 110 -23.25 -1.93 -12.08
CA THR A 110 -22.28 -2.60 -11.21
C THR A 110 -23.01 -3.40 -10.13
N THR A 111 -22.34 -4.43 -9.59
CA THR A 111 -22.86 -5.26 -8.49
C THR A 111 -21.90 -5.32 -7.30
N PRO A 112 -22.38 -5.62 -6.07
CA PRO A 112 -21.51 -5.90 -4.93
C PRO A 112 -20.47 -6.99 -5.20
N LEU A 113 -20.81 -7.99 -6.01
CA LEU A 113 -19.92 -9.09 -6.36
C LEU A 113 -18.73 -8.62 -7.22
N GLU A 114 -18.98 -7.74 -8.20
CA GLU A 114 -17.93 -7.09 -9.00
C GLU A 114 -17.04 -6.17 -8.12
N ALA A 115 -17.61 -5.56 -7.08
CA ALA A 115 -16.83 -4.80 -6.09
C ALA A 115 -15.92 -5.74 -5.27
N ASP A 116 -16.44 -6.86 -4.79
CA ASP A 116 -15.66 -7.85 -4.04
C ASP A 116 -14.48 -8.39 -4.87
N ALA A 117 -14.71 -8.73 -6.14
CA ALA A 117 -13.65 -9.19 -7.04
C ALA A 117 -12.48 -8.20 -7.13
N THR A 118 -12.77 -6.90 -7.07
CA THR A 118 -11.76 -5.83 -7.15
C THR A 118 -10.86 -5.75 -5.91
N PHE A 119 -11.37 -6.13 -4.74
CA PHE A 119 -10.62 -6.07 -3.47
C PHE A 119 -10.06 -7.42 -3.00
N LEU A 120 -10.62 -8.53 -3.48
CA LEU A 120 -10.29 -9.88 -3.03
C LEU A 120 -9.60 -10.73 -4.11
N GLY A 121 -9.62 -10.28 -5.36
CA GLY A 121 -9.20 -11.09 -6.52
C GLY A 121 -10.11 -12.29 -6.79
N SER A 122 -11.21 -12.44 -6.04
CA SER A 122 -12.22 -13.49 -6.20
C SER A 122 -13.57 -13.04 -5.66
N GLU A 123 -14.63 -13.44 -6.36
CA GLU A 123 -16.02 -13.15 -6.03
C GLU A 123 -16.56 -13.98 -4.85
N SER A 124 -15.90 -15.07 -4.46
CA SER A 124 -16.48 -16.08 -3.55
C SER A 124 -15.87 -16.13 -2.15
N LEU A 125 -14.95 -15.22 -1.80
CA LEU A 125 -14.22 -15.28 -0.53
C LEU A 125 -14.95 -14.58 0.62
N ALA A 126 -15.80 -13.60 0.33
CA ALA A 126 -16.51 -12.83 1.35
C ALA A 126 -17.92 -13.35 1.64
N PRO A 127 -18.45 -13.14 2.86
CA PRO A 127 -19.87 -13.35 3.14
C PRO A 127 -20.75 -12.56 2.17
N PRO A 128 -21.90 -13.11 1.72
CA PRO A 128 -22.82 -12.41 0.84
C PRO A 128 -23.25 -11.05 1.41
N HIS A 129 -23.46 -10.07 0.53
CA HIS A 129 -23.98 -8.76 0.95
C HIS A 129 -25.38 -8.89 1.56
N VAL A 130 -25.56 -8.41 2.79
CA VAL A 130 -26.86 -8.31 3.45
C VAL A 130 -27.44 -6.94 3.16
N ALA A 131 -28.51 -6.90 2.37
CA ALA A 131 -29.13 -5.66 1.94
C ALA A 131 -29.70 -4.86 3.13
N SER A 132 -29.42 -3.56 3.14
CA SER A 132 -30.02 -2.60 4.07
C SER A 132 -30.84 -1.56 3.32
N ARG A 133 -31.92 -1.06 3.95
CA ARG A 133 -32.73 0.06 3.39
C ARG A 133 -31.88 1.29 3.09
N GLY A 134 -30.82 1.51 3.87
CA GLY A 134 -29.88 2.60 3.66
C GLY A 134 -28.92 2.40 2.49
N ASP A 135 -28.88 1.25 1.82
CA ASP A 135 -27.95 1.04 0.69
C ASP A 135 -28.39 1.85 -0.54
N SER A 136 -29.69 1.92 -0.79
CA SER A 136 -30.25 2.69 -1.91
C SER A 136 -30.40 4.17 -1.57
N ASN A 137 -29.80 5.04 -2.39
CA ASN A 137 -29.97 6.49 -2.26
C ASN A 137 -29.85 7.16 -3.64
N LEU A 138 -30.99 7.65 -4.17
CA LEU A 138 -31.05 8.25 -5.52
C LEU A 138 -30.23 9.54 -5.62
N LEU A 139 -30.24 10.38 -4.58
CA LEU A 139 -29.45 11.61 -4.58
C LEU A 139 -27.95 11.31 -4.54
N ALA A 140 -27.53 10.32 -3.76
CA ALA A 140 -26.15 9.86 -3.73
C ALA A 140 -25.71 9.26 -5.07
N THR A 141 -26.60 8.52 -5.73
CA THR A 141 -26.39 7.98 -7.09
C THR A 141 -26.15 9.12 -8.10
N VAL A 142 -27.01 10.15 -8.10
CA VAL A 142 -26.86 11.30 -9.00
C VAL A 142 -25.56 12.08 -8.73
N ARG A 143 -25.18 12.27 -7.45
CA ARG A 143 -23.91 12.90 -7.07
C ARG A 143 -22.71 12.08 -7.53
N GLY A 144 -22.73 10.77 -7.31
CA GLY A 144 -21.71 9.84 -7.77
C GLY A 144 -21.53 9.87 -9.29
N LEU A 145 -22.63 9.86 -10.05
CA LEU A 145 -22.58 9.99 -11.52
C LEU A 145 -21.98 11.33 -11.97
N ARG A 146 -22.32 12.44 -11.30
CA ARG A 146 -21.73 13.76 -11.59
C ARG A 146 -20.23 13.77 -11.25
N TYR A 147 -19.82 13.14 -10.15
CA TYR A 147 -18.41 13.00 -9.79
C TYR A 147 -17.66 12.14 -10.81
N GLY A 148 -18.19 10.95 -11.14
CA GLY A 148 -17.60 10.05 -12.13
C GLY A 148 -17.49 10.70 -13.51
N TRP A 149 -18.47 11.50 -13.93
CA TRP A 149 -18.38 12.28 -15.16
C TRP A 149 -17.25 13.31 -15.11
N ARG A 150 -17.09 14.04 -14.00
CA ARG A 150 -15.99 14.99 -13.82
C ARG A 150 -14.64 14.31 -13.99
N VAL A 151 -14.44 13.17 -13.32
CA VAL A 151 -13.20 12.38 -13.40
C VAL A 151 -12.97 11.86 -14.82
N LEU A 152 -14.01 11.32 -15.45
CA LEU A 152 -13.96 10.83 -16.84
C LEU A 152 -13.56 11.93 -17.82
N THR A 153 -13.95 13.18 -17.57
CA THR A 153 -13.60 14.34 -18.42
C THR A 153 -12.27 15.00 -18.08
N ALA A 154 -11.61 14.63 -16.98
CA ALA A 154 -10.34 15.22 -16.58
C ALA A 154 -9.24 14.93 -17.61
N THR A 155 -8.33 15.88 -17.78
CA THR A 155 -7.19 15.79 -18.71
C THR A 155 -5.84 15.84 -18.02
N ASP A 156 -5.82 16.23 -16.76
CA ASP A 156 -4.65 16.42 -15.90
C ASP A 156 -5.00 16.05 -14.45
N LEU A 157 -3.99 16.10 -13.57
CA LEU A 157 -4.09 15.77 -12.15
C LEU A 157 -3.48 16.91 -11.31
N PRO A 158 -4.10 18.11 -11.28
CA PRO A 158 -3.51 19.30 -10.66
C PRO A 158 -3.25 19.13 -9.16
N ASP A 159 -4.06 18.34 -8.45
CA ASP A 159 -3.88 18.06 -7.03
C ASP A 159 -2.63 17.20 -6.78
N LEU A 160 -2.30 16.28 -7.69
CA LEU A 160 -1.04 15.53 -7.64
C LEU A 160 0.15 16.46 -7.90
N ASP A 161 0.06 17.33 -8.91
CA ASP A 161 1.14 18.28 -9.22
C ASP A 161 1.36 19.29 -8.06
N ALA A 162 0.28 19.70 -7.39
CA ALA A 162 0.35 20.52 -6.18
C ALA A 162 1.01 19.75 -5.03
N GLY A 163 0.63 18.48 -4.82
CA GLY A 163 1.22 17.61 -3.82
C GLY A 163 2.72 17.40 -4.02
N ILE A 164 3.18 17.22 -5.26
CA ILE A 164 4.61 17.11 -5.58
C ILE A 164 5.36 18.37 -5.14
N ARG A 165 4.86 19.56 -5.50
CA ARG A 165 5.46 20.84 -5.08
C ARG A 165 5.39 21.07 -3.57
N GLU A 166 4.40 20.51 -2.89
CA GLU A 166 4.30 20.57 -1.43
C GLU A 166 5.39 19.72 -0.77
N VAL A 167 5.54 18.46 -1.19
CA VAL A 167 6.58 17.55 -0.70
C VAL A 167 7.98 18.08 -0.98
N ASP A 168 8.23 18.62 -2.18
CA ASP A 168 9.55 19.19 -2.52
C ASP A 168 9.91 20.36 -1.61
N ARG A 169 8.94 21.23 -1.28
CA ARG A 169 9.15 22.34 -0.33
C ARG A 169 9.36 21.83 1.09
N TRP A 170 8.58 20.86 1.54
CA TRP A 170 8.75 20.25 2.85
C TRP A 170 10.11 19.54 2.99
N ARG A 171 10.56 18.81 1.97
CA ARG A 171 11.89 18.19 1.96
C ARG A 171 13.01 19.20 2.10
N ALA A 172 12.87 20.36 1.45
CA ALA A 172 13.86 21.44 1.55
C ALA A 172 13.93 22.07 2.96
N THR A 173 12.94 21.86 3.83
CA THR A 173 12.95 22.32 5.22
C THR A 173 13.41 21.25 6.22
N LEU A 174 13.58 20.00 5.78
CA LEU A 174 13.94 18.92 6.69
C LEU A 174 15.35 19.12 7.25
N PRO A 175 15.56 18.92 8.56
CA PRO A 175 16.89 18.99 9.14
C PRO A 175 17.72 17.78 8.67
N ASP A 176 19.04 17.97 8.65
CA ASP A 176 19.99 16.88 8.41
C ASP A 176 19.94 15.89 9.56
N VAL A 177 19.63 14.64 9.24
CA VAL A 177 19.45 13.55 10.21
C VAL A 177 20.68 13.39 11.12
N ALA A 178 21.89 13.60 10.58
CA ALA A 178 23.12 13.40 11.34
C ALA A 178 23.35 14.47 12.42
N THR A 179 22.81 15.67 12.24
CA THR A 179 23.09 16.83 13.11
C THR A 179 21.87 17.37 13.86
N ALA A 180 20.66 17.03 13.41
CA ALA A 180 19.41 17.35 14.07
C ALA A 180 19.39 16.86 15.52
N THR A 181 18.73 17.61 16.40
CA THR A 181 18.39 17.18 17.76
C THR A 181 17.25 16.16 17.76
N ASP A 182 17.08 15.44 18.86
CA ASP A 182 16.00 14.46 19.01
C ASP A 182 14.60 15.08 18.90
N GLU A 183 14.44 16.34 19.34
CA GLU A 183 13.17 17.06 19.18
C GLU A 183 12.92 17.40 17.71
N GLU A 184 13.91 17.94 17.01
CA GLU A 184 13.79 18.26 15.57
C GLU A 184 13.48 17.01 14.73
N LEU A 185 14.06 15.86 15.07
CA LEU A 185 13.76 14.58 14.40
C LEU A 185 12.30 14.14 14.64
N ALA A 186 11.82 14.23 15.89
CA ALA A 186 10.47 13.86 16.26
C ALA A 186 9.43 14.82 15.64
N GLU A 187 9.67 16.13 15.74
CA GLU A 187 8.82 17.17 15.16
C GLU A 187 8.71 17.01 13.64
N ALA A 188 9.82 16.85 12.93
CA ALA A 188 9.81 16.69 11.48
C ALA A 188 8.97 15.49 11.00
N ALA A 189 8.95 14.38 11.76
CA ALA A 189 8.14 13.21 11.44
C ALA A 189 6.64 13.45 11.72
N VAL A 190 6.31 14.14 12.80
CA VAL A 190 4.92 14.44 13.20
C VAL A 190 4.31 15.54 12.33
N GLU A 191 5.06 16.59 12.00
CA GLU A 191 4.62 17.70 11.15
C GLU A 191 4.28 17.28 9.72
N ALA A 192 4.86 16.17 9.25
CA ALA A 192 4.55 15.60 7.94
C ALA A 192 3.15 14.97 7.86
N LEU A 193 2.56 14.57 9.00
CA LEU A 193 1.33 13.77 9.02
C LEU A 193 0.11 14.46 8.37
N PRO A 194 -0.17 15.76 8.60
CA PRO A 194 -1.28 16.43 7.91
C PRO A 194 -1.08 16.50 6.40
N MET A 195 0.16 16.67 5.93
CA MET A 195 0.49 16.64 4.49
C MET A 195 0.28 15.23 3.93
N LEU A 196 0.81 14.20 4.59
CA LEU A 196 0.63 12.80 4.20
C LEU A 196 -0.85 12.41 4.12
N SER A 197 -1.67 12.86 5.07
CA SER A 197 -3.12 12.67 5.07
C SER A 197 -3.78 13.26 3.81
N ARG A 198 -3.51 14.54 3.50
CA ARG A 198 -4.02 15.19 2.28
C ARG A 198 -3.58 14.47 1.01
N LEU A 199 -2.31 14.08 0.92
CA LEU A 199 -1.77 13.35 -0.22
C LEU A 199 -2.41 11.95 -0.34
N PHE A 200 -2.75 11.31 0.77
CA PHE A 200 -3.46 10.04 0.76
C PHE A 200 -4.89 10.21 0.23
N THR A 201 -5.59 11.31 0.55
CA THR A 201 -6.89 11.65 -0.06
C THR A 201 -6.77 11.77 -1.59
N VAL A 202 -5.72 12.46 -2.07
CA VAL A 202 -5.42 12.57 -3.50
C VAL A 202 -5.14 11.19 -4.11
N HIS A 203 -4.35 10.35 -3.43
CA HIS A 203 -4.06 8.99 -3.87
C HIS A 203 -5.32 8.13 -4.03
N LEU A 204 -6.23 8.20 -3.06
CA LEU A 204 -7.50 7.49 -3.11
C LEU A 204 -8.38 8.01 -4.26
N ALA A 205 -8.42 9.33 -4.49
CA ALA A 205 -9.18 9.94 -5.59
C ALA A 205 -8.70 9.44 -6.96
N ILE A 206 -7.39 9.45 -7.18
CA ILE A 206 -6.76 8.99 -8.44
C ILE A 206 -6.93 7.47 -8.60
N THR A 207 -6.82 6.71 -7.52
CA THR A 207 -7.08 5.27 -7.54
C THR A 207 -8.52 4.98 -7.96
N GLY A 208 -9.50 5.67 -7.38
CA GLY A 208 -10.90 5.59 -7.79
C GLY A 208 -11.12 5.98 -9.26
N GLY A 209 -10.43 7.03 -9.73
CA GLY A 209 -10.49 7.47 -11.13
C GLY A 209 -9.97 6.46 -12.13
N SER A 210 -8.97 5.65 -11.75
CA SER A 210 -8.48 4.53 -12.56
C SER A 210 -9.58 3.48 -12.78
N GLY A 211 -10.32 3.16 -11.72
CA GLY A 211 -11.47 2.25 -11.76
C GLY A 211 -12.61 2.77 -12.65
N ILE A 212 -12.98 4.04 -12.51
CA ILE A 212 -14.05 4.67 -13.31
C ILE A 212 -13.79 4.54 -14.83
N GLY A 213 -12.57 4.86 -15.26
CA GLY A 213 -12.19 4.73 -16.68
C GLY A 213 -12.24 3.28 -17.16
N LEU A 214 -11.69 2.35 -16.37
CA LEU A 214 -11.69 0.93 -16.68
C LEU A 214 -13.10 0.33 -16.75
N ASP A 215 -14.01 0.72 -15.85
CA ASP A 215 -15.37 0.21 -15.82
C ASP A 215 -16.17 0.64 -17.06
N VAL A 216 -16.00 1.88 -17.53
CA VAL A 216 -16.61 2.33 -18.78
C VAL A 216 -16.07 1.51 -19.97
N LEU A 217 -14.76 1.23 -20.01
CA LEU A 217 -14.15 0.37 -21.03
C LEU A 217 -14.71 -1.07 -20.97
N ARG A 218 -14.81 -1.66 -19.77
CA ARG A 218 -15.39 -3.00 -19.56
C ARG A 218 -16.84 -3.06 -20.04
N GLN A 219 -17.66 -2.06 -19.71
CA GLN A 219 -19.05 -1.99 -20.16
C GLN A 219 -19.18 -1.83 -21.68
N LEU A 220 -18.29 -1.06 -22.31
CA LEU A 220 -18.26 -0.94 -23.78
C LEU A 220 -17.86 -2.27 -24.42
N CYS A 221 -16.80 -2.94 -23.91
CA CYS A 221 -16.36 -4.24 -24.41
C CYS A 221 -17.43 -5.32 -24.22
N ARG A 222 -18.10 -5.36 -23.05
CA ARG A 222 -19.23 -6.26 -22.79
C ARG A 222 -20.37 -6.06 -23.79
N ARG A 223 -20.80 -4.82 -23.99
CA ARG A 223 -21.95 -4.50 -24.88
C ARG A 223 -21.66 -4.68 -26.37
N ARG A 224 -20.40 -4.52 -26.79
CA ARG A 224 -20.03 -4.49 -28.22
C ARG A 224 -19.28 -5.72 -28.71
N LEU A 225 -18.49 -6.33 -27.83
CA LEU A 225 -17.64 -7.48 -28.15
C LEU A 225 -18.08 -8.75 -27.40
N GLY A 226 -19.01 -8.65 -26.43
CA GLY A 226 -19.43 -9.79 -25.61
C GLY A 226 -18.40 -10.24 -24.57
N ASP A 227 -17.30 -9.50 -24.41
CA ASP A 227 -16.14 -9.90 -23.60
C ASP A 227 -15.57 -8.68 -22.84
N PRO A 228 -15.90 -8.50 -21.54
CA PRO A 228 -15.38 -7.39 -20.74
C PRO A 228 -13.88 -7.50 -20.43
N SER A 229 -13.28 -8.70 -20.53
CA SER A 229 -11.86 -8.92 -20.20
C SER A 229 -10.91 -8.20 -21.15
N ARG A 230 -11.36 -7.93 -22.38
CA ARG A 230 -10.62 -7.17 -23.41
C ARG A 230 -10.18 -5.78 -22.94
N ALA A 231 -10.90 -5.17 -22.00
CA ALA A 231 -10.55 -3.86 -21.46
C ALA A 231 -9.20 -3.84 -20.74
N LEU A 232 -8.78 -4.95 -20.13
CA LEU A 232 -7.50 -5.03 -19.41
C LEU A 232 -6.29 -4.96 -20.34
N ALA A 233 -6.40 -5.54 -21.55
CA ALA A 233 -5.33 -5.48 -22.56
C ALA A 233 -5.01 -4.05 -23.00
N LEU A 234 -5.97 -3.12 -22.87
CA LEU A 234 -5.80 -1.70 -23.20
C LEU A 234 -4.90 -0.94 -22.23
N LEU A 235 -4.62 -1.53 -21.07
CA LEU A 235 -3.79 -0.95 -20.01
C LEU A 235 -2.45 -1.67 -19.85
N GLY A 236 -2.10 -2.58 -20.76
CA GLY A 236 -0.81 -3.28 -20.77
C GLY A 236 0.35 -2.38 -21.18
N GLY A 237 1.50 -2.50 -20.50
CA GLY A 237 2.76 -1.90 -20.91
C GLY A 237 2.73 -0.37 -21.09
N LEU A 238 1.95 0.36 -20.27
CA LEU A 238 1.67 1.80 -20.46
C LEU A 238 2.93 2.65 -20.60
N GLY A 239 4.04 2.29 -19.96
CA GLY A 239 5.22 3.15 -19.82
C GLY A 239 4.94 4.37 -18.93
N GLY A 240 5.99 4.94 -18.35
CA GLY A 240 5.86 6.05 -17.39
C GLY A 240 5.03 5.65 -16.17
N VAL A 241 5.28 4.43 -15.65
CA VAL A 241 4.62 3.86 -14.48
C VAL A 241 5.71 3.68 -13.42
N ASP A 242 5.80 4.62 -12.49
CA ASP A 242 6.92 4.75 -11.55
C ASP A 242 7.22 3.47 -10.75
N SER A 243 6.20 2.63 -10.47
CA SER A 243 6.40 1.36 -9.75
C SER A 243 7.11 0.27 -10.57
N ALA A 244 7.17 0.41 -11.90
CA ALA A 244 7.92 -0.49 -12.77
C ALA A 244 9.41 -0.14 -12.83
N ASP A 245 9.76 1.15 -12.69
CA ASP A 245 11.13 1.67 -12.87
C ASP A 245 12.20 0.91 -12.07
N PRO A 246 12.00 0.57 -10.77
CA PRO A 246 12.98 -0.21 -10.03
C PRO A 246 13.34 -1.55 -10.67
N SER A 247 12.42 -2.19 -11.39
CA SER A 247 12.67 -3.50 -12.01
C SER A 247 13.70 -3.39 -13.14
N PHE A 248 13.72 -2.27 -13.86
CA PHE A 248 14.71 -2.00 -14.91
C PHE A 248 16.09 -1.77 -14.29
N ALA A 249 16.17 -0.92 -13.26
CA ALA A 249 17.44 -0.66 -12.59
C ALA A 249 18.02 -1.91 -11.91
N LEU A 250 17.17 -2.73 -11.26
CA LEU A 250 17.58 -4.02 -10.69
C LEU A 250 18.07 -5.00 -11.77
N TRP A 251 17.43 -5.00 -12.93
CA TRP A 251 17.86 -5.80 -14.07
C TRP A 251 19.26 -5.40 -14.53
N ASP A 252 19.50 -4.11 -14.75
CA ASP A 252 20.80 -3.57 -15.17
C ASP A 252 21.90 -3.91 -14.15
N LEU A 253 21.63 -3.72 -12.86
CA LEU A 253 22.53 -4.13 -11.78
C LEU A 253 22.83 -5.64 -11.82
N SER A 254 21.82 -6.47 -12.09
CA SER A 254 22.01 -7.92 -12.25
C SER A 254 22.92 -8.28 -13.42
N ARG A 255 22.88 -7.50 -14.52
CA ARG A 255 23.74 -7.70 -15.70
C ARG A 255 25.19 -7.27 -15.43
N ILE A 256 25.41 -6.26 -14.59
CA ILE A 256 26.75 -5.91 -14.09
C ILE A 256 27.35 -7.11 -13.34
N VAL A 257 26.60 -7.71 -12.41
CA VAL A 257 27.05 -8.89 -11.66
C VAL A 257 27.29 -10.10 -12.57
N ARG A 258 26.37 -10.34 -13.52
CA ARG A 258 26.47 -11.46 -14.46
C ARG A 258 27.68 -11.35 -15.40
N SER A 259 28.09 -10.13 -15.76
CA SER A 259 29.18 -9.90 -16.71
C SER A 259 30.57 -9.89 -16.07
N ASP A 260 30.69 -9.72 -14.75
CA ASP A 260 31.96 -9.82 -14.02
C ASP A 260 32.02 -11.08 -13.13
N PRO A 261 32.80 -12.11 -13.52
CA PRO A 261 32.96 -13.32 -12.71
C PRO A 261 33.44 -13.07 -11.27
N ARG A 262 34.19 -12.00 -11.02
CA ARG A 262 34.67 -11.65 -9.67
C ARG A 262 33.51 -11.21 -8.78
N LEU A 263 32.59 -10.41 -9.33
CA LEU A 263 31.33 -10.08 -8.65
C LEU A 263 30.47 -11.33 -8.46
N GLY A 264 30.40 -12.19 -9.48
CA GLY A 264 29.72 -13.48 -9.41
C GLY A 264 30.12 -14.30 -8.17
N VAL A 265 31.42 -14.44 -7.92
CA VAL A 265 31.95 -15.17 -6.74
C VAL A 265 31.49 -14.55 -5.42
N LEU A 266 31.41 -13.21 -5.31
CA LEU A 266 30.95 -12.54 -4.09
C LEU A 266 29.47 -12.85 -3.79
N PHE A 267 28.64 -12.86 -4.83
CA PHE A 267 27.21 -13.19 -4.75
C PHE A 267 26.98 -14.70 -4.54
N ASP A 268 27.81 -15.57 -5.10
CA ASP A 268 27.73 -17.03 -4.89
C ASP A 268 27.96 -17.43 -3.42
N GLY A 269 28.60 -16.57 -2.62
CA GLY A 269 28.68 -16.67 -1.16
C GLY A 269 27.34 -16.48 -0.42
N GLY A 270 26.24 -16.22 -1.14
CA GLY A 270 24.90 -15.98 -0.60
C GLY A 270 24.65 -14.51 -0.23
N VAL A 271 23.43 -14.17 0.18
CA VAL A 271 23.07 -12.77 0.51
C VAL A 271 23.54 -12.34 1.91
N HIS A 272 23.74 -13.29 2.82
CA HIS A 272 24.22 -12.99 4.18
C HIS A 272 25.67 -12.49 4.13
N GLY A 273 25.93 -11.33 4.74
CA GLY A 273 27.24 -10.67 4.71
C GLY A 273 27.67 -10.16 3.32
N LEU A 274 26.77 -10.13 2.34
CA LEU A 274 27.09 -9.70 0.98
C LEU A 274 27.45 -8.21 0.92
N VAL A 275 26.78 -7.36 1.70
CA VAL A 275 27.07 -5.93 1.81
C VAL A 275 28.55 -5.72 2.19
N ASP A 276 29.00 -6.34 3.29
CA ASP A 276 30.38 -6.23 3.76
C ASP A 276 31.40 -6.74 2.74
N ARG A 277 31.09 -7.88 2.09
CA ARG A 277 31.95 -8.44 1.04
C ARG A 277 32.10 -7.50 -0.14
N LEU A 278 31.03 -6.86 -0.58
CA LEU A 278 31.06 -5.90 -1.67
C LEU A 278 31.87 -4.66 -1.27
N THR A 279 31.65 -4.11 -0.07
CA THR A 279 32.35 -2.90 0.41
C THR A 279 33.87 -3.04 0.48
N ILE A 280 34.37 -4.23 0.82
CA ILE A 280 35.82 -4.48 0.94
C ILE A 280 36.47 -4.86 -0.40
N ALA A 281 35.68 -5.37 -1.36
CA ALA A 281 36.19 -5.84 -2.64
C ALA A 281 36.40 -4.68 -3.62
N SER A 282 37.66 -4.40 -3.98
CA SER A 282 37.98 -3.40 -5.02
C SER A 282 37.36 -3.73 -6.38
N SER A 283 37.10 -5.00 -6.68
CA SER A 283 36.39 -5.41 -7.89
C SER A 283 34.92 -4.96 -7.93
N ALA A 284 34.35 -4.51 -6.81
CA ALA A 284 32.95 -4.12 -6.70
C ALA A 284 32.71 -2.61 -6.82
N GLU A 285 33.74 -1.78 -6.96
CA GLU A 285 33.61 -0.30 -6.96
C GLU A 285 32.59 0.22 -7.98
N ALA A 286 32.63 -0.27 -9.23
CA ALA A 286 31.69 0.13 -10.26
C ALA A 286 30.25 -0.33 -9.96
N PHE A 287 30.09 -1.53 -9.40
CA PHE A 287 28.78 -2.03 -8.98
C PHE A 287 28.24 -1.21 -7.80
N LEU A 288 29.06 -0.93 -6.79
CA LEU A 288 28.67 -0.13 -5.63
C LEU A 288 28.24 1.28 -6.05
N SER A 289 28.97 1.93 -6.96
CA SER A 289 28.58 3.24 -7.47
C SER A 289 27.21 3.21 -8.17
N ALA A 290 26.94 2.20 -9.00
CA ALA A 290 25.63 2.03 -9.63
C ALA A 290 24.53 1.70 -8.61
N PHE A 291 24.85 0.89 -7.61
CA PHE A 291 23.93 0.49 -6.55
C PHE A 291 23.59 1.65 -5.61
N ASP A 292 24.54 2.53 -5.29
CA ASP A 292 24.31 3.76 -4.54
C ASP A 292 23.36 4.69 -5.29
N GLY A 293 23.52 4.82 -6.61
CA GLY A 293 22.59 5.56 -7.47
C GLY A 293 21.17 4.96 -7.46
N PHE A 294 21.07 3.62 -7.46
CA PHE A 294 19.80 2.92 -7.30
C PHE A 294 19.16 3.21 -5.94
N LEU A 295 19.91 3.15 -4.85
CA LEU A 295 19.40 3.42 -3.50
C LEU A 295 19.00 4.90 -3.33
N ALA A 296 19.74 5.84 -3.93
CA ALA A 296 19.38 7.25 -3.90
C ALA A 296 18.03 7.52 -4.59
N THR A 297 17.71 6.77 -5.65
CA THR A 297 16.48 6.94 -6.43
C THR A 297 15.32 6.11 -5.87
N HIS A 298 15.59 4.90 -5.40
CA HIS A 298 14.58 3.90 -5.08
C HIS A 298 14.65 3.37 -3.63
N GLY A 299 15.51 3.91 -2.77
CA GLY A 299 15.72 3.45 -1.40
C GLY A 299 14.46 3.51 -0.51
N ALA A 300 13.50 4.36 -0.85
CA ALA A 300 12.21 4.43 -0.16
C ALA A 300 11.33 3.18 -0.35
N ARG A 301 11.55 2.44 -1.45
CA ARG A 301 10.77 1.25 -1.80
C ARG A 301 11.18 0.06 -0.94
N GLY A 302 10.30 -0.91 -0.77
CA GLY A 302 10.61 -2.12 -0.02
C GLY A 302 9.38 -2.94 0.38
N PRO A 303 9.57 -4.08 1.05
CA PRO A 303 8.45 -4.78 1.68
C PRO A 303 7.83 -3.90 2.76
N ASN A 304 6.50 -3.93 2.90
CA ASN A 304 5.77 -3.16 3.91
C ASN A 304 6.11 -1.64 3.90
N GLU A 305 6.37 -1.07 2.72
CA GLU A 305 6.88 0.30 2.55
C GLU A 305 5.96 1.41 3.09
N TRP A 306 4.69 1.12 3.33
CA TRP A 306 3.71 2.04 3.92
C TRP A 306 3.82 2.13 5.45
N GLU A 307 4.44 1.14 6.10
CA GLU A 307 4.74 1.18 7.53
C GLU A 307 6.05 1.94 7.73
N MET A 308 5.98 3.09 8.41
CA MET A 308 7.15 3.93 8.66
C MET A 308 8.21 3.17 9.47
N ALA A 309 7.78 2.27 10.36
CA ALA A 309 8.67 1.47 11.21
C ALA A 309 9.44 0.36 10.48
N CYS A 310 9.02 -0.02 9.26
CA CYS A 310 9.61 -1.14 8.54
C CYS A 310 10.77 -0.74 7.64
N GLU A 311 11.72 -1.66 7.45
CA GLU A 311 12.89 -1.43 6.61
C GLU A 311 12.52 -1.32 5.11
N GLY A 312 13.10 -0.34 4.43
CA GLY A 312 13.09 -0.23 2.97
C GLY A 312 14.46 -0.59 2.38
N TRP A 313 14.60 -0.55 1.06
CA TRP A 313 15.86 -0.86 0.39
C TRP A 313 17.01 0.07 0.80
N GLY A 314 16.72 1.34 1.09
CA GLY A 314 17.71 2.32 1.53
C GLY A 314 18.16 2.12 2.98
N THR A 315 17.35 1.49 3.83
CA THR A 315 17.70 1.23 5.24
C THR A 315 18.16 -0.20 5.48
N ASP A 316 17.77 -1.15 4.63
CA ASP A 316 18.31 -2.50 4.54
C ASP A 316 18.67 -2.85 3.08
N PRO A 317 19.93 -2.58 2.66
CA PRO A 317 20.41 -2.88 1.31
C PRO A 317 20.49 -4.38 1.00
N SER A 318 20.38 -5.28 1.99
CA SER A 318 20.36 -6.72 1.73
C SER A 318 19.11 -7.15 0.95
N LEU A 319 18.02 -6.41 1.08
CA LEU A 319 16.75 -6.67 0.40
C LEU A 319 16.86 -6.58 -1.13
N PRO A 320 17.29 -5.45 -1.74
CA PRO A 320 17.46 -5.37 -3.19
C PRO A 320 18.62 -6.25 -3.68
N LEU A 321 19.68 -6.46 -2.88
CA LEU A 321 20.77 -7.38 -3.24
C LEU A 321 20.28 -8.83 -3.41
N ALA A 322 19.32 -9.28 -2.57
CA ALA A 322 18.71 -10.59 -2.74
C ALA A 322 17.91 -10.71 -4.04
N ILE A 323 17.27 -9.62 -4.48
CA ILE A 323 16.57 -9.58 -5.78
C ILE A 323 17.59 -9.65 -6.93
N ILE A 324 18.66 -8.88 -6.86
CA ILE A 324 19.76 -8.87 -7.85
C ILE A 324 20.40 -10.26 -7.96
N ASP A 325 20.66 -10.91 -6.82
CA ASP A 325 21.22 -12.27 -6.77
C ASP A 325 20.32 -13.29 -7.50
N ARG A 326 19.00 -13.16 -7.39
CA ARG A 326 18.09 -14.01 -8.16
C ARG A 326 18.04 -13.61 -9.64
N MET A 327 17.95 -12.31 -9.93
CA MET A 327 17.81 -11.80 -11.29
C MET A 327 19.01 -12.11 -12.18
N ARG A 328 20.25 -12.16 -11.64
CA ARG A 328 21.46 -12.43 -12.46
C ARG A 328 21.46 -13.80 -13.14
N HIS A 329 20.64 -14.73 -12.67
CA HIS A 329 20.47 -16.06 -13.27
C HIS A 329 19.38 -16.12 -14.34
N ALA A 330 18.53 -15.10 -14.46
CA ALA A 330 17.45 -15.07 -15.43
C ALA A 330 17.97 -14.82 -16.86
N GLY A 331 17.35 -15.51 -17.83
CA GLY A 331 17.59 -15.34 -19.26
C GLY A 331 17.07 -14.01 -19.79
N GLU A 332 17.56 -13.58 -20.96
CA GLU A 332 17.24 -12.27 -21.55
C GLU A 332 15.75 -12.10 -21.91
N ASP A 333 14.98 -13.18 -22.00
CA ASP A 333 13.52 -13.16 -22.16
C ASP A 333 12.78 -12.61 -20.93
N HIS A 334 13.46 -12.56 -19.78
CA HIS A 334 12.98 -11.92 -18.56
C HIS A 334 13.28 -10.42 -18.48
N ASP A 335 14.01 -9.85 -19.44
CA ASP A 335 14.35 -8.43 -19.48
C ASP A 335 13.05 -7.57 -19.42
N PRO A 336 12.93 -6.66 -18.44
CA PRO A 336 11.74 -5.84 -18.27
C PRO A 336 11.50 -4.91 -19.46
N GLY A 337 12.54 -4.46 -20.17
CA GLY A 337 12.45 -3.71 -21.42
C GLY A 337 11.86 -4.51 -22.57
N VAL A 338 12.34 -5.74 -22.76
CA VAL A 338 11.79 -6.65 -23.79
C VAL A 338 10.32 -6.95 -23.52
N ARG A 339 9.99 -7.32 -22.27
CA ARG A 339 8.60 -7.64 -21.87
C ARG A 339 7.69 -6.41 -21.95
N SER A 340 8.16 -5.25 -21.51
CA SER A 340 7.40 -3.99 -21.58
C SER A 340 7.10 -3.60 -23.03
N ALA A 341 8.09 -3.71 -23.92
CA ALA A 341 7.91 -3.44 -25.35
C ALA A 341 6.88 -4.39 -25.98
N ALA A 342 6.94 -5.69 -25.68
CA ALA A 342 5.96 -6.66 -26.15
C ALA A 342 4.53 -6.31 -25.66
N ARG A 343 4.37 -5.98 -24.38
CA ARG A 343 3.07 -5.58 -23.82
C ARG A 343 2.55 -4.27 -24.40
N ALA A 344 3.43 -3.32 -24.71
CA ALA A 344 3.05 -2.08 -25.37
C ALA A 344 2.51 -2.33 -26.79
N ALA A 345 3.17 -3.20 -27.57
CA ALA A 345 2.71 -3.59 -28.91
C ALA A 345 1.36 -4.34 -28.86
N GLU A 346 1.20 -5.28 -27.92
CA GLU A 346 -0.09 -5.97 -27.69
C GLU A 346 -1.21 -4.99 -27.34
N ARG A 347 -0.94 -4.02 -26.46
CA ARG A 347 -1.90 -2.97 -26.10
C ARG A 347 -2.30 -2.13 -27.29
N GLU A 348 -1.36 -1.70 -28.11
CA GLU A 348 -1.62 -0.86 -29.29
C GLU A 348 -2.50 -1.59 -30.31
N ALA A 349 -2.18 -2.87 -30.58
CA ALA A 349 -3.01 -3.72 -31.43
C ALA A 349 -4.42 -3.93 -30.85
N ALA A 350 -4.52 -4.23 -29.55
CA ALA A 350 -5.81 -4.41 -28.87
C ALA A 350 -6.63 -3.12 -28.87
N THR A 351 -5.99 -1.96 -28.68
CA THR A 351 -6.64 -0.65 -28.71
C THR A 351 -7.22 -0.37 -30.10
N ALA A 352 -6.46 -0.61 -31.16
CA ALA A 352 -6.93 -0.45 -32.53
C ALA A 352 -8.10 -1.38 -32.86
N ASP A 353 -8.01 -2.67 -32.51
CA ASP A 353 -9.09 -3.66 -32.73
C ASP A 353 -10.37 -3.28 -32.00
N VAL A 354 -10.27 -3.06 -30.68
CA VAL A 354 -11.44 -2.71 -29.85
C VAL A 354 -12.07 -1.43 -30.38
N ARG A 355 -11.27 -0.38 -30.61
CA ARG A 355 -11.78 0.90 -31.10
C ARG A 355 -12.46 0.79 -32.47
N HIS A 356 -11.94 -0.05 -33.38
CA HIS A 356 -12.55 -0.30 -34.68
C HIS A 356 -13.95 -0.94 -34.54
N ARG A 357 -14.09 -1.87 -33.58
CA ARG A 357 -15.33 -2.59 -33.27
C ARG A 357 -16.35 -1.76 -32.46
N ILE A 358 -15.93 -0.65 -31.84
CA ILE A 358 -16.84 0.32 -31.23
C ILE A 358 -17.57 1.14 -32.31
N ARG A 359 -18.88 1.33 -32.13
CA ARG A 359 -19.72 2.14 -33.03
C ARG A 359 -19.20 3.58 -33.14
N PRO A 360 -19.23 4.22 -34.32
CA PRO A 360 -18.72 5.58 -34.50
C PRO A 360 -19.24 6.60 -33.47
N GLY A 361 -20.53 6.54 -33.12
CA GLY A 361 -21.16 7.43 -32.13
C GLY A 361 -20.73 7.23 -30.67
N GLU A 362 -20.02 6.15 -30.35
CA GLU A 362 -19.53 5.83 -29.00
C GLU A 362 -18.01 5.92 -28.88
N ARG A 363 -17.29 6.11 -30.00
CA ARG A 363 -15.82 6.19 -30.00
C ARG A 363 -15.30 7.33 -29.14
N TRP A 364 -16.02 8.44 -29.07
CA TRP A 364 -15.66 9.55 -28.19
C TRP A 364 -15.65 9.13 -26.71
N LEU A 365 -16.58 8.27 -26.30
CA LEU A 365 -16.69 7.77 -24.93
C LEU A 365 -15.60 6.74 -24.65
N PHE A 366 -15.34 5.85 -25.61
CA PHE A 366 -14.20 4.93 -25.55
C PHE A 366 -12.87 5.68 -25.39
N ASP A 367 -12.59 6.65 -26.27
CA ASP A 367 -11.35 7.43 -26.25
C ASP A 367 -11.19 8.19 -24.93
N ARG A 368 -12.29 8.68 -24.38
CA ARG A 368 -12.29 9.38 -23.08
C ARG A 368 -12.06 8.44 -21.91
N ALA A 369 -12.72 7.29 -21.90
CA ALA A 369 -12.52 6.26 -20.88
C ALA A 369 -11.09 5.72 -20.89
N LEU A 370 -10.50 5.50 -22.07
CA LEU A 370 -9.11 5.10 -22.21
C LEU A 370 -8.16 6.17 -21.67
N ARG A 371 -8.33 7.44 -22.05
CA ARG A 371 -7.52 8.54 -21.50
C ARG A 371 -7.63 8.62 -19.98
N CYS A 372 -8.85 8.55 -19.44
CA CYS A 372 -9.09 8.57 -17.99
C CYS A 372 -8.36 7.42 -17.28
N ALA A 373 -8.50 6.19 -17.78
CA ALA A 373 -7.85 5.02 -17.20
C ALA A 373 -6.32 5.13 -17.24
N VAL A 374 -5.75 5.55 -18.38
CA VAL A 374 -4.28 5.72 -18.54
C VAL A 374 -3.75 6.85 -17.64
N LEU A 375 -4.40 8.01 -17.64
CA LEU A 375 -3.99 9.17 -16.83
C LEU A 375 -3.98 8.82 -15.34
N ASN A 376 -5.07 8.24 -14.85
CA ASN A 376 -5.20 7.91 -13.44
C ASN A 376 -4.33 6.72 -13.04
N THR A 377 -4.09 5.73 -13.92
CA THR A 377 -3.18 4.61 -13.61
C THR A 377 -1.75 5.12 -13.40
N ARG A 378 -1.24 5.96 -14.31
CA ARG A 378 0.09 6.58 -14.14
C ARG A 378 0.13 7.51 -12.93
N GLY A 379 -0.90 8.34 -12.76
CA GLY A 379 -1.02 9.25 -11.62
C GLY A 379 -1.05 8.53 -10.28
N ARG A 380 -1.72 7.37 -10.20
CA ARG A 380 -1.79 6.55 -9.00
C ARG A 380 -0.41 6.07 -8.58
N GLU A 381 0.35 5.53 -9.53
CA GLU A 381 1.70 5.02 -9.26
C GLU A 381 2.67 6.15 -8.89
N ARG A 382 2.59 7.30 -9.58
CA ARG A 382 3.36 8.50 -9.23
C ARG A 382 3.02 9.05 -7.85
N CYS A 383 1.72 9.11 -7.52
CA CYS A 383 1.25 9.54 -6.20
C CYS A 383 1.69 8.58 -5.10
N LYS A 384 1.67 7.26 -5.36
CA LYS A 384 2.20 6.25 -4.45
C LYS A 384 3.70 6.43 -4.22
N THR A 385 4.49 6.62 -5.28
CA THR A 385 5.94 6.88 -5.16
C THR A 385 6.22 8.13 -4.33
N LEU A 386 5.46 9.21 -4.55
CA LEU A 386 5.55 10.44 -3.76
C LEU A 386 5.28 10.18 -2.26
N LEU A 387 4.17 9.49 -1.95
CA LEU A 387 3.78 9.15 -0.57
C LEU A 387 4.82 8.27 0.12
N VAL A 388 5.24 7.19 -0.52
CA VAL A 388 6.26 6.28 0.02
C VAL A 388 7.60 7.00 0.21
N GLY A 389 7.94 7.92 -0.69
CA GLY A 389 9.10 8.80 -0.52
C GLY A 389 9.00 9.67 0.73
N ALA A 390 7.87 10.34 0.95
CA ALA A 390 7.66 11.18 2.12
C ALA A 390 7.59 10.37 3.43
N ILE A 391 7.00 9.16 3.40
CA ILE A 391 7.04 8.22 4.53
C ILE A 391 8.49 7.81 4.84
N HIS A 392 9.29 7.55 3.80
CA HIS A 392 10.69 7.19 3.97
C HIS A 392 11.52 8.33 4.56
N ASP A 393 11.26 9.57 4.17
CA ASP A 393 11.88 10.73 4.80
C ASP A 393 11.61 10.75 6.31
N GLY A 394 10.36 10.53 6.75
CA GLY A 394 10.01 10.35 8.16
C GLY A 394 10.69 9.14 8.82
N ARG A 395 10.73 8.00 8.12
CA ARG A 395 11.40 6.77 8.57
C ARG A 395 12.86 7.01 8.93
N LEU A 396 13.61 7.73 8.10
CA LEU A 396 15.03 8.01 8.36
C LEU A 396 15.22 8.81 9.67
N ARG A 397 14.35 9.79 9.93
CA ARG A 397 14.41 10.61 11.17
C ARG A 397 14.03 9.78 12.39
N MET A 398 12.94 9.02 12.30
CA MET A 398 12.49 8.16 13.39
C MET A 398 13.47 7.03 13.69
N ARG A 399 14.14 6.50 12.66
CA ARG A 399 15.21 5.49 12.82
C ARG A 399 16.40 6.05 13.58
N GLU A 400 16.88 7.23 13.20
CA GLU A 400 17.98 7.90 13.91
C GLU A 400 17.59 8.20 15.36
N LEU A 401 16.39 8.75 15.58
CA LEU A 401 15.87 8.97 16.92
C LEU A 401 15.85 7.66 17.73
N GLY A 402 15.39 6.57 17.13
CA GLY A 402 15.40 5.24 17.73
C GLY A 402 16.76 4.76 18.18
N LEU A 403 17.76 4.90 17.29
CA LEU A 403 19.15 4.56 17.60
C LEU A 403 19.68 5.34 18.81
N ARG A 404 19.40 6.64 18.86
CA ARG A 404 19.82 7.52 19.97
C ARG A 404 19.13 7.20 21.28
N LEU A 405 17.82 6.93 21.25
CA LEU A 405 17.05 6.60 22.44
C LEU A 405 17.45 5.23 22.99
N ALA A 406 17.67 4.25 22.12
CA ALA A 406 18.15 2.92 22.50
C ALA A 406 19.49 2.98 23.25
N ALA A 407 20.43 3.82 22.79
CA ALA A 407 21.73 3.99 23.41
C ALA A 407 21.70 4.61 24.83
N ARG A 408 20.55 5.13 25.28
CA ARG A 408 20.37 5.66 26.65
C ARG A 408 20.07 4.58 27.69
N THR A 409 19.90 3.34 27.26
CA THR A 409 19.53 2.20 28.11
C THR A 409 20.39 0.99 27.76
N ASP A 410 20.77 0.18 28.76
CA ASP A 410 21.68 -0.95 28.55
C ASP A 410 21.12 -2.03 27.59
N GLU A 411 19.80 -2.21 27.58
CA GLU A 411 19.10 -3.23 26.76
C GLU A 411 18.29 -2.62 25.60
N GLY A 412 18.45 -1.33 25.33
CA GLY A 412 17.66 -0.62 24.33
C GLY A 412 17.89 -1.13 22.91
N ARG A 413 16.81 -1.25 22.15
CA ARG A 413 16.84 -1.63 20.73
C ARG A 413 16.33 -0.47 19.87
N PRO A 414 16.90 -0.24 18.66
CA PRO A 414 16.54 0.90 17.83
C PRO A 414 15.05 0.97 17.47
N ASP A 415 14.36 -0.17 17.44
CA ASP A 415 12.94 -0.28 17.12
C ASP A 415 12.01 -0.20 18.34
N ASP A 416 12.54 -0.06 19.57
CA ASP A 416 11.75 0.06 20.80
C ASP A 416 10.77 1.23 20.78
N LEU A 417 11.15 2.33 20.13
CA LEU A 417 10.32 3.53 19.96
C LEU A 417 8.97 3.23 19.31
N TRP A 418 8.89 2.20 18.45
CA TRP A 418 7.67 1.90 17.72
C TRP A 418 6.64 1.17 18.59
N TYR A 419 7.07 0.62 19.73
CA TYR A 419 6.20 -0.11 20.66
C TYR A 419 5.50 0.80 21.68
N VAL A 420 5.85 2.08 21.78
CA VAL A 420 5.10 3.04 22.61
C VAL A 420 3.89 3.59 21.85
N THR A 421 2.85 4.04 22.55
CA THR A 421 1.73 4.74 21.88
C THR A 421 2.10 6.18 21.56
N LEU A 422 1.27 6.87 20.77
CA LEU A 422 1.51 8.28 20.46
C LEU A 422 1.46 9.16 21.72
N GLU A 423 0.56 8.85 22.65
CA GLU A 423 0.41 9.56 23.93
C GLU A 423 1.63 9.35 24.84
N GLU A 424 2.23 8.17 24.78
CA GLU A 424 3.43 7.81 25.54
C GLU A 424 4.72 8.35 24.92
N PHE A 425 4.70 8.75 23.65
CA PHE A 425 5.91 9.04 22.87
C PHE A 425 6.76 10.16 23.47
N ALA A 426 6.13 11.24 23.97
CA ALA A 426 6.85 12.34 24.60
C ALA A 426 7.55 11.91 25.91
N ASP A 427 6.91 11.04 26.70
CA ASP A 427 7.47 10.53 27.94
C ASP A 427 8.58 9.52 27.70
N TYR A 428 8.41 8.66 26.70
CA TYR A 428 9.44 7.72 26.25
C TYR A 428 10.72 8.43 25.81
N ARG A 429 10.61 9.54 25.05
CA ARG A 429 11.78 10.32 24.64
C ARG A 429 12.57 10.91 25.82
N ARG A 430 11.87 11.24 26.92
CA ARG A 430 12.47 11.81 28.14
C ARG A 430 13.16 10.76 29.00
N ASP A 431 12.53 9.60 29.16
CA ASP A 431 13.06 8.50 29.97
C ASP A 431 12.73 7.13 29.33
N PRO A 432 13.54 6.68 28.34
CA PRO A 432 13.31 5.39 27.69
C PRO A 432 13.35 4.21 28.66
N GLY A 433 14.14 4.33 29.75
CA GLY A 433 14.33 3.28 30.75
C GLY A 433 13.03 2.93 31.48
N ALA A 434 12.18 3.93 31.74
CA ALA A 434 10.86 3.73 32.35
C ALA A 434 9.92 2.84 31.52
N PHE A 435 10.16 2.73 30.20
CA PHE A 435 9.31 1.98 29.28
C PHE A 435 9.82 0.57 28.95
N THR A 436 11.00 0.18 29.44
CA THR A 436 11.63 -1.13 29.14
C THR A 436 10.65 -2.30 29.26
N LYS A 437 9.90 -2.35 30.37
CA LYS A 437 8.94 -3.43 30.63
C LYS A 437 7.76 -3.42 29.65
N VAL A 438 7.17 -2.26 29.37
CA VAL A 438 5.99 -2.17 28.50
C VAL A 438 6.35 -2.43 27.03
N VAL A 439 7.52 -1.94 26.60
CA VAL A 439 8.07 -2.21 25.26
C VAL A 439 8.32 -3.71 25.09
N ALA A 440 9.00 -4.36 26.04
CA ALA A 440 9.25 -5.79 26.00
C ALA A 440 7.95 -6.61 25.95
N GLN A 441 6.94 -6.21 26.72
CA GLN A 441 5.61 -6.85 26.70
C GLN A 441 4.94 -6.73 25.33
N ARG A 442 4.84 -5.52 24.77
CA ARG A 442 4.19 -5.29 23.47
C ARG A 442 4.96 -5.94 22.32
N ARG A 443 6.29 -6.01 22.42
CA ARG A 443 7.13 -6.78 21.50
C ARG A 443 6.79 -8.26 21.53
N ALA A 444 6.73 -8.86 22.71
CA ALA A 444 6.34 -10.26 22.85
C ALA A 444 4.92 -10.53 22.29
N VAL A 445 3.97 -9.61 22.49
CA VAL A 445 2.63 -9.71 21.88
C VAL A 445 2.72 -9.66 20.36
N ARG A 446 3.47 -8.72 19.79
CA ARG A 446 3.66 -8.58 18.34
C ARG A 446 4.31 -9.83 17.74
N ASP A 447 5.34 -10.37 18.39
CA ASP A 447 6.03 -11.58 17.96
C ASP A 447 5.08 -12.78 17.96
N ARG A 448 4.21 -12.90 18.97
CA ARG A 448 3.15 -13.92 18.98
C ARG A 448 2.11 -13.72 17.88
N LEU A 449 1.72 -12.48 17.58
CA LEU A 449 0.80 -12.20 16.47
C LEU A 449 1.43 -12.59 15.12
N LEU A 450 2.73 -12.36 14.93
CA LEU A 450 3.45 -12.76 13.71
C LEU A 450 3.41 -14.27 13.47
N GLU A 451 3.33 -15.09 14.52
CA GLU A 451 3.19 -16.55 14.42
C GLU A 451 1.79 -16.99 13.94
N LEU A 452 0.81 -16.08 13.91
CA LEU A 452 -0.59 -16.38 13.61
C LEU A 452 -1.03 -15.87 12.22
N GLU A 453 -1.95 -16.60 11.61
CA GLU A 453 -2.67 -16.22 10.41
C GLU A 453 -3.95 -15.46 10.82
N PRO A 454 -4.00 -14.12 10.66
CA PRO A 454 -5.21 -13.38 10.95
C PRO A 454 -6.33 -13.77 9.97
N PRO A 455 -7.62 -13.68 10.38
CA PRO A 455 -8.75 -13.89 9.50
C PRO A 455 -8.62 -13.06 8.23
N PHE A 456 -8.77 -13.70 7.07
CA PHE A 456 -8.73 -12.96 5.80
C PHE A 456 -9.89 -11.97 5.71
N ILE A 457 -11.07 -12.35 6.21
CA ILE A 457 -12.30 -11.55 6.23
C ILE A 457 -13.01 -11.78 7.57
N PHE A 458 -13.69 -10.76 8.09
CA PHE A 458 -14.63 -10.90 9.20
C PHE A 458 -15.86 -10.00 9.01
N ASP A 459 -16.95 -10.31 9.72
CA ASP A 459 -18.22 -9.57 9.71
C ASP A 459 -18.61 -9.18 11.14
N GLY A 460 -18.54 -7.88 11.43
CA GLY A 460 -18.92 -7.25 12.69
C GLY A 460 -17.94 -7.47 13.83
N ALA A 461 -17.64 -8.73 14.17
CA ALA A 461 -16.73 -9.10 15.24
C ALA A 461 -15.56 -9.94 14.72
N LEU A 462 -14.35 -9.53 15.07
CA LEU A 462 -13.14 -10.29 14.79
C LEU A 462 -13.15 -11.59 15.63
N PRO A 463 -12.95 -12.78 15.02
CA PRO A 463 -12.78 -14.01 15.77
C PRO A 463 -11.67 -13.88 16.84
N PRO A 464 -11.84 -14.46 18.05
CA PRO A 464 -10.85 -14.36 19.11
C PRO A 464 -9.47 -14.82 18.65
N VAL A 465 -8.40 -14.10 19.01
CA VAL A 465 -7.02 -14.38 18.54
C VAL A 465 -6.58 -15.81 18.88
N GLY A 466 -7.01 -16.36 20.02
CA GLY A 466 -6.73 -17.76 20.39
C GLY A 466 -7.31 -18.82 19.44
N THR A 467 -8.18 -18.45 18.51
CA THR A 467 -8.73 -19.33 17.47
C THR A 467 -7.97 -19.27 16.15
N TRP A 468 -7.03 -18.33 16.00
CA TRP A 468 -6.30 -18.13 14.76
C TRP A 468 -5.32 -19.26 14.53
N ARG A 469 -5.20 -19.67 13.27
CA ARG A 469 -4.28 -20.73 12.87
C ARG A 469 -2.84 -20.23 13.02
N ARG A 470 -1.94 -21.08 13.54
CA ARG A 470 -0.50 -20.80 13.49
C ARG A 470 0.03 -20.99 12.07
N ARG A 471 0.93 -20.12 11.63
CA ARG A 471 1.57 -20.19 10.30
C ARG A 471 2.41 -21.44 10.10
N ASP A 472 2.97 -22.00 11.17
CA ASP A 472 3.73 -23.25 11.15
C ASP A 472 2.85 -24.50 11.33
N ALA A 473 1.53 -24.34 11.50
CA ALA A 473 0.63 -25.47 11.56
C ALA A 473 0.58 -26.18 10.18
N PRO A 474 0.62 -27.53 10.14
CA PRO A 474 0.61 -28.28 8.89
C PRO A 474 -0.58 -27.88 8.00
N GLY A 475 -0.30 -27.46 6.76
CA GLY A 475 -1.32 -27.01 5.79
C GLY A 475 -2.08 -28.13 5.09
N GLY A 476 -2.05 -29.34 5.63
CA GLY A 476 -2.52 -30.56 4.97
C GLY A 476 -1.38 -31.56 4.75
N PRO A 477 -1.67 -32.69 4.09
CA PRO A 477 -0.63 -33.67 3.76
C PRO A 477 0.45 -33.04 2.86
N PRO A 478 1.72 -33.47 2.97
CA PRO A 478 2.78 -33.02 2.08
C PRO A 478 2.36 -33.18 0.62
N ALA A 479 2.59 -32.15 -0.20
CA ALA A 479 2.36 -32.26 -1.64
C ALA A 479 3.28 -33.37 -2.18
N ALA A 480 2.69 -34.35 -2.86
CA ALA A 480 3.42 -35.36 -3.59
C ALA A 480 3.73 -34.84 -5.00
N VAL A 481 4.72 -35.45 -5.68
CA VAL A 481 4.93 -35.20 -7.11
C VAL A 481 3.63 -35.52 -7.85
N GLY A 482 3.11 -34.54 -8.60
CA GLY A 482 1.81 -34.63 -9.29
C GLY A 482 0.63 -34.04 -8.52
N SER A 483 0.81 -33.58 -7.28
CA SER A 483 -0.23 -32.81 -6.56
C SER A 483 -0.50 -31.48 -7.26
N VAL A 484 -1.78 -31.15 -7.48
CA VAL A 484 -2.21 -29.86 -7.99
C VAL A 484 -2.51 -28.94 -6.81
N LEU A 485 -1.74 -27.87 -6.66
CA LEU A 485 -2.02 -26.81 -5.68
C LEU A 485 -2.98 -25.79 -6.30
N THR A 486 -4.04 -25.45 -5.57
CA THR A 486 -5.02 -24.44 -5.99
C THR A 486 -4.69 -23.08 -5.39
N GLY A 487 -4.85 -22.01 -6.17
CA GLY A 487 -4.64 -20.63 -5.72
C GLY A 487 -5.52 -19.64 -6.48
N LEU A 488 -5.28 -18.34 -6.27
CA LEU A 488 -5.93 -17.28 -7.02
C LEU A 488 -5.19 -17.05 -8.35
N ALA A 489 -5.93 -16.98 -9.45
CA ALA A 489 -5.34 -16.74 -10.76
C ALA A 489 -4.85 -15.28 -10.86
N GLY A 490 -3.54 -15.08 -10.99
CA GLY A 490 -2.92 -13.75 -11.11
C GLY A 490 -2.71 -13.25 -12.54
N CYS A 491 -2.55 -14.16 -13.51
CA CYS A 491 -2.32 -13.84 -14.93
C CYS A 491 -2.83 -15.00 -15.80
N PRO A 492 -3.42 -14.74 -16.99
CA PRO A 492 -3.74 -15.80 -17.94
C PRO A 492 -2.49 -16.59 -18.39
N GLY A 493 -2.57 -17.92 -18.35
CA GLY A 493 -1.50 -18.85 -18.73
C GLY A 493 -1.95 -20.30 -18.60
N VAL A 494 -1.11 -21.26 -19.01
CA VAL A 494 -1.32 -22.72 -18.86
C VAL A 494 -0.17 -23.32 -18.08
#